data_AF-A0A8S3JQ10-F1
#
_entry.id   AF-A0A8S3JQ10-F1
#
_cell.length_a   1.000
_cell.length_b   1.000
_cell.length_c   1.000
_cell.angle_alpha   90.00
_cell.angle_beta   90.00
_cell.angle_gamma   90.00
#
_symmetry.space_group_name_H-M   'P 1'
#
loop_
_entity.id
_entity.type
_entity.pdbx_description
1 polymer ?
#
loop_
_entity_poly.entity_id
_entity_poly.type
_entity_poly.pdbx_seq_one_letter_code
_entity_poly.pdbx_strand_id
1 'polypeptide(L)'
;HRHVFRGIKADLHEYYPSGKKIVWGSFSSCAAFIDILESNLLLGISGTRTIFDIECDSGKDISQYSYFPQEKEVIIVIATQFTVTGCLNEGNGLFTIQLKETKPSHHLLKPVTHFSEPKKTYPSKKSNFRLIAV
;
A
#
# COMPACT_ATOMS: atom_id res chain seq x y z
N HIS A 1 0.75 -10.50 -14.10
CA HIS A 1 1.64 -9.55 -13.45
C HIS A 1 1.45 -8.17 -14.04
N ARG A 2 1.01 -7.22 -13.21
CA ARG A 2 0.95 -5.79 -13.57
C ARG A 2 1.93 -5.05 -12.66
N HIS A 3 2.65 -4.10 -13.22
CA HIS A 3 3.51 -3.22 -12.44
C HIS A 3 2.67 -2.05 -11.91
N VAL A 4 2.89 -1.72 -10.64
CA VAL A 4 2.38 -0.51 -10.01
C VAL A 4 3.49 0.16 -9.23
N PHE A 5 3.42 1.47 -9.11
CA PHE A 5 4.50 2.29 -8.57
C PHE A 5 4.03 3.07 -7.35
N ARG A 6 4.88 3.14 -6.33
CA ARG A 6 4.62 3.95 -5.14
C ARG A 6 5.85 4.77 -4.77
N GLY A 7 5.69 6.08 -4.73
CA GLY A 7 6.71 7.00 -4.25
C GLY A 7 6.60 7.26 -2.76
N ILE A 8 7.74 7.31 -2.06
CA ILE A 8 7.85 7.78 -0.67
C ILE A 8 9.02 8.77 -0.57
N LYS A 9 8.78 9.92 0.06
CA LYS A 9 9.79 10.97 0.30
C LYS A 9 10.68 10.64 1.51
N ALA A 10 11.35 9.49 1.45
CA ALA A 10 12.32 9.04 2.43
C ALA A 10 13.28 8.01 1.79
N ASP A 11 14.45 7.81 2.39
CA ASP A 11 15.29 6.65 2.12
C ASP A 11 14.75 5.45 2.90
N LEU A 12 14.41 4.39 2.20
CA LEU A 12 13.96 3.14 2.79
C LEU A 12 14.86 1.94 2.44
N HIS A 13 15.98 2.15 1.74
CA HIS A 13 16.73 1.05 1.12
C HIS A 13 17.22 0.01 2.15
N GLU A 14 17.68 0.46 3.32
CA GLU A 14 18.18 -0.43 4.39
C GLU A 14 17.08 -1.35 4.97
N TYR A 15 15.82 -0.94 4.90
CA TYR A 15 14.69 -1.72 5.44
C TYR A 15 14.26 -2.85 4.51
N TYR A 16 14.64 -2.79 3.24
CA TYR A 16 14.24 -3.73 2.21
C TYR A 16 15.47 -4.33 1.51
N PRO A 17 16.33 -5.11 2.20
CA PRO A 17 17.40 -5.82 1.51
C PRO A 17 16.84 -6.86 0.53
N SER A 18 17.53 -7.08 -0.59
CA SER A 18 17.13 -8.07 -1.59
C SER A 18 17.01 -9.49 -1.00
N GLY A 19 16.01 -10.24 -1.45
CA GLY A 19 15.65 -11.56 -0.94
C GLY A 19 14.75 -11.54 0.30
N LYS A 20 14.56 -10.39 0.96
CA LYS A 20 13.69 -10.28 2.13
C LYS A 20 12.23 -10.52 1.75
N LYS A 21 11.54 -11.35 2.54
CA LYS A 21 10.08 -11.50 2.50
C LYS A 21 9.44 -10.50 3.44
N ILE A 22 8.39 -9.83 2.99
CA ILE A 22 7.67 -8.81 3.77
C ILE A 22 6.16 -9.04 3.72
N VAL A 23 5.49 -8.57 4.77
CA VAL A 23 4.03 -8.44 4.82
C VAL A 23 3.72 -6.95 4.76
N TRP A 24 2.93 -6.54 3.78
CA TRP A 24 2.60 -5.13 3.56
C TRP A 24 1.65 -4.62 4.65
N GLY A 25 2.08 -3.61 5.40
CA GLY A 25 1.46 -3.24 6.68
C GLY A 25 0.25 -2.31 6.59
N SER A 26 -0.07 -1.73 5.42
CA SER A 26 -1.17 -0.77 5.28
C SER A 26 -1.88 -0.89 3.95
N PHE A 27 -3.05 -0.28 3.82
CA PHE A 27 -3.56 0.08 2.50
C PHE A 27 -2.62 1.10 1.88
N SER A 28 -2.27 0.90 0.61
CA SER A 28 -1.37 1.79 -0.10
C SER A 28 -1.91 2.09 -1.48
N SER A 29 -2.05 3.38 -1.76
CA SER A 29 -2.29 3.89 -3.10
C SER A 29 -1.01 3.81 -3.93
N CYS A 30 -1.14 3.37 -5.18
CA CYS A 30 -0.09 3.21 -6.15
C CYS A 30 -0.56 3.78 -7.50
N ALA A 31 0.38 4.28 -8.29
CA ALA A 31 0.14 4.70 -9.66
C ALA A 31 0.36 3.52 -10.63
N ALA A 32 -0.43 3.45 -11.70
CA ALA A 32 -0.21 2.44 -12.74
C ALA A 32 0.96 2.77 -13.68
N PHE A 33 1.40 4.03 -13.71
CA PHE A 33 2.50 4.50 -14.55
C PHE A 33 3.55 5.26 -13.72
N ILE A 34 4.82 5.07 -14.05
CA ILE A 34 5.94 5.58 -13.26
C ILE A 34 6.17 7.08 -13.45
N ASP A 35 5.87 7.62 -14.63
CA ASP A 35 5.97 9.04 -14.99
C ASP A 35 5.07 9.93 -14.11
N ILE A 36 3.93 9.40 -13.65
CA ILE A 36 3.03 10.10 -12.72
C ILE A 36 3.77 10.47 -11.42
N LEU A 37 4.76 9.68 -10.98
CA LEU A 37 5.51 9.96 -9.75
C LEU A 37 6.35 11.25 -9.83
N GLU A 38 6.67 11.77 -11.02
CA GLU A 38 7.37 13.06 -11.16
C GLU A 38 6.56 14.23 -10.59
N SER A 39 5.24 14.07 -10.42
CA SER A 39 4.39 15.03 -9.72
C SER A 39 4.85 15.23 -8.27
N ASN A 40 5.03 16.48 -7.86
CA ASN A 40 5.38 16.85 -6.49
C ASN A 40 4.34 16.40 -5.45
N LEU A 41 3.09 16.16 -5.87
CA LEU A 41 2.03 15.62 -5.01
C LEU A 41 2.29 14.16 -4.61
N LEU A 42 2.97 13.39 -5.47
CA LEU A 42 3.28 11.98 -5.23
C LEU A 42 4.72 11.81 -4.73
N LEU A 43 5.70 12.12 -5.56
CA LEU A 43 7.11 11.93 -5.22
C LEU A 43 7.95 13.16 -5.57
N GLY A 44 7.83 13.67 -6.79
CA GLY A 44 8.68 14.74 -7.29
C GLY A 44 10.06 14.25 -7.75
N ILE A 45 10.85 15.18 -8.28
CA ILE A 45 12.13 14.90 -8.94
C ILE A 45 13.37 15.17 -8.08
N SER A 46 13.21 15.61 -6.83
CA SER A 46 14.32 16.04 -5.98
C SER A 46 14.15 15.59 -4.52
N GLY A 47 15.26 15.67 -3.77
CA GLY A 47 15.32 15.22 -2.38
C GLY A 47 15.46 13.70 -2.24
N THR A 48 15.70 13.27 -1.00
CA THR A 48 15.84 11.86 -0.64
C THR A 48 14.49 11.16 -0.75
N ARG A 49 14.41 10.13 -1.61
CA ARG A 49 13.14 9.50 -1.97
C ARG A 49 13.34 8.08 -2.47
N THR A 50 12.29 7.28 -2.32
CA THR A 50 12.25 5.87 -2.72
C THR A 50 11.08 5.63 -3.65
N ILE A 51 11.31 4.92 -4.75
CA ILE A 51 10.29 4.33 -5.61
C ILE A 51 10.17 2.84 -5.28
N PHE A 52 8.97 2.37 -4.99
CA PHE A 52 8.65 0.96 -5.04
C PHE A 52 8.11 0.62 -6.43
N ASP A 53 8.81 -0.26 -7.14
CA ASP A 53 8.37 -0.90 -8.38
C ASP A 53 7.81 -2.28 -8.01
N ILE A 54 6.49 -2.44 -8.11
CA ILE A 54 5.77 -3.55 -7.50
C ILE A 54 5.09 -4.38 -8.59
N GLU A 55 5.55 -5.61 -8.77
CA GLU A 55 4.87 -6.63 -9.56
C GLU A 55 3.73 -7.21 -8.71
N CYS A 56 2.49 -6.78 -8.98
CA CYS A 56 1.31 -7.07 -8.18
C CYS A 56 0.21 -7.74 -9.03
N ASP A 57 -0.40 -8.78 -8.48
CA ASP A 57 -1.53 -9.50 -9.05
C ASP A 57 -2.85 -9.21 -8.31
N SER A 58 -2.79 -8.89 -7.01
CA SER A 58 -3.97 -8.63 -6.16
C SER A 58 -4.41 -7.17 -6.10
N GLY A 59 -3.66 -6.26 -6.74
CA GLY A 59 -3.96 -4.83 -6.76
C GLY A 59 -5.35 -4.52 -7.32
N LYS A 60 -6.08 -3.63 -6.66
CA LYS A 60 -7.42 -3.21 -7.08
C LYS A 60 -7.37 -1.85 -7.78
N ASP A 61 -7.67 -1.84 -9.07
CA ASP A 61 -7.91 -0.61 -9.82
C ASP A 61 -9.16 0.10 -9.25
N ILE A 62 -8.95 1.34 -8.78
CA ILE A 62 -9.99 2.24 -8.30
C ILE A 62 -10.02 3.55 -9.08
N SER A 63 -9.39 3.60 -10.25
CA SER A 63 -9.25 4.82 -11.07
C SER A 63 -10.59 5.48 -11.40
N GLN A 64 -11.66 4.69 -11.51
CA GLN A 64 -13.03 5.17 -11.75
C GLN A 64 -13.67 5.85 -10.54
N TYR A 65 -13.13 5.60 -9.34
CA TYR A 65 -13.61 6.15 -8.06
C TYR A 65 -12.64 7.17 -7.47
N SER A 66 -11.45 7.31 -8.06
CA SER A 66 -10.42 8.21 -7.58
C SER A 66 -10.78 9.67 -7.88
N TYR A 67 -10.40 10.56 -6.96
CA TYR A 67 -10.49 12.00 -7.18
C TYR A 67 -9.53 12.46 -8.29
N PHE A 68 -8.46 11.70 -8.55
CA PHE A 68 -7.49 11.95 -9.62
C PHE A 68 -7.45 10.79 -10.63
N PRO A 69 -8.43 10.69 -11.56
CA PRO A 69 -8.52 9.56 -12.50
C PRO A 69 -7.29 9.36 -13.39
N GLN A 70 -6.51 10.42 -13.59
CA GLN A 70 -5.28 10.43 -14.38
C GLN A 70 -4.18 9.57 -13.74
N GLU A 71 -4.20 9.43 -12.42
CA GLU A 71 -3.19 8.65 -11.68
C GLU A 71 -3.35 7.13 -11.89
N LYS A 72 -4.49 6.71 -12.48
CA LYS A 72 -4.88 5.31 -12.66
C LYS A 72 -4.62 4.51 -11.38
N GLU A 73 -5.17 5.05 -10.29
CA GLU A 73 -4.90 4.59 -8.94
C GLU A 73 -5.21 3.09 -8.75
N VAL A 74 -4.24 2.38 -8.19
CA VAL A 74 -4.35 0.98 -7.78
C VAL A 74 -4.07 0.86 -6.29
N ILE A 75 -4.99 0.24 -5.56
CA ILE A 75 -4.81 -0.05 -4.13
C ILE A 75 -4.19 -1.43 -3.93
N ILE A 76 -3.08 -1.45 -3.21
CA ILE A 76 -2.55 -2.67 -2.58
C ILE A 76 -3.24 -2.85 -1.23
N VAL A 77 -3.76 -4.05 -1.00
CA VAL A 77 -4.45 -4.41 0.25
C VAL A 77 -3.44 -4.73 1.35
N ILE A 78 -3.83 -4.47 2.59
CA ILE A 78 -3.05 -4.87 3.76
C ILE A 78 -2.82 -6.38 3.77
N ALA A 79 -1.70 -6.80 4.38
CA ALA A 79 -1.27 -8.19 4.51
C ALA A 79 -0.91 -8.89 3.19
N THR A 80 -0.85 -8.15 2.07
CA THR A 80 -0.24 -8.66 0.83
C THR A 80 1.23 -8.99 1.10
N GLN A 81 1.67 -10.15 0.60
CA GLN A 81 3.03 -10.65 0.85
C GLN A 81 3.90 -10.39 -0.38
N PHE A 82 5.10 -9.89 -0.15
CA PHE A 82 6.05 -9.60 -1.22
C PHE A 82 7.43 -10.19 -0.92
N THR A 83 8.20 -10.44 -1.97
CA THR A 83 9.65 -10.64 -1.88
C THR A 83 10.34 -9.44 -2.50
N VAL A 84 11.34 -8.89 -1.83
CA VAL A 84 12.23 -7.88 -2.40
C VAL A 84 13.12 -8.55 -3.44
N THR A 85 12.99 -8.18 -4.71
CA THR A 85 13.74 -8.78 -5.81
C THR A 85 15.00 -8.00 -6.17
N GLY A 86 15.06 -6.71 -5.85
CA GLY A 86 16.20 -5.87 -6.14
C GLY A 86 16.11 -4.52 -5.43
N CYS A 87 17.27 -3.93 -5.15
CA CYS A 87 17.39 -2.57 -4.61
C CYS A 87 18.50 -1.85 -5.35
N LEU A 88 18.23 -0.62 -5.78
CA LEU A 88 19.15 0.21 -6.53
C LEU A 88 19.23 1.59 -5.89
N ASN A 89 20.44 2.07 -5.65
CA ASN A 89 20.70 3.49 -5.41
C ASN A 89 21.01 4.13 -6.76
N GLU A 90 20.12 4.97 -7.25
CA GLU A 90 20.26 5.63 -8.56
C GLU A 90 21.11 6.91 -8.48
N GLY A 91 21.58 7.27 -7.28
CA GLY A 91 22.26 8.52 -7.00
C GLY A 91 21.27 9.67 -6.76
N ASN A 92 21.81 10.84 -6.40
CA ASN A 92 21.02 12.06 -6.16
C ASN A 92 19.85 11.87 -5.16
N GLY A 93 20.03 10.97 -4.19
CA GLY A 93 19.03 10.65 -3.17
C GLY A 93 17.83 9.84 -3.67
N LEU A 94 17.87 9.29 -4.89
CA LEU A 94 16.82 8.40 -5.41
C LEU A 94 17.19 6.93 -5.20
N PHE A 95 16.26 6.19 -4.63
CA PHE A 95 16.36 4.74 -4.44
C PHE A 95 15.18 4.05 -5.13
N THR A 96 15.43 2.89 -5.72
CA THR A 96 14.39 2.03 -6.30
C THR A 96 14.42 0.67 -5.63
N ILE A 97 13.26 0.23 -5.12
CA ILE A 97 13.06 -1.07 -4.48
C ILE A 97 12.06 -1.85 -5.32
N GLN A 98 12.48 -3.01 -5.80
CA GLN A 98 11.64 -3.89 -6.58
C GLN A 98 11.00 -4.95 -5.68
N LEU A 99 9.68 -5.09 -5.79
CA LEU A 99 8.88 -6.05 -5.04
C LEU A 99 8.14 -6.96 -6.02
N LYS A 100 8.09 -8.25 -5.70
CA LYS A 100 7.24 -9.22 -6.39
C LYS A 100 6.25 -9.83 -5.42
N GLU A 101 4.97 -9.74 -5.75
CA GLU A 101 3.91 -10.36 -4.95
C GLU A 101 4.12 -11.88 -4.90
N THR A 102 4.00 -12.43 -3.70
CA THR A 102 4.02 -13.88 -3.50
C THR A 102 2.61 -14.39 -3.34
N LYS A 103 2.32 -15.54 -3.96
CA LYS A 103 1.04 -16.20 -3.82
C LYS A 103 0.74 -16.47 -2.33
N PRO A 104 -0.37 -15.94 -1.79
CA PRO A 104 -0.70 -16.16 -0.39
C PRO A 104 -1.13 -17.62 -0.18
N SER A 105 -0.83 -18.19 0.98
CA SER A 105 -1.27 -19.54 1.35
C SER A 105 -2.80 -19.64 1.51
N HIS A 106 -3.46 -18.52 1.81
CA HIS A 106 -4.89 -18.40 2.04
C HIS A 106 -5.43 -17.11 1.42
N HIS A 107 -6.72 -17.08 1.06
CA HIS A 107 -7.38 -15.86 0.62
C HIS A 107 -7.45 -14.84 1.76
N LEU A 108 -6.92 -13.63 1.53
CA LEU A 108 -6.92 -12.54 2.52
C LEU A 108 -8.33 -12.01 2.81
N LEU A 109 -9.19 -11.99 1.79
CA LEU A 109 -10.55 -11.50 1.86
C LEU A 109 -11.50 -12.59 1.39
N LYS A 110 -12.55 -12.83 2.16
CA LYS A 110 -13.72 -13.63 1.75
C LYS A 110 -14.91 -12.69 1.65
N PRO A 111 -15.84 -12.90 0.69
CA PRO A 111 -17.09 -12.17 0.66
C PRO A 111 -17.82 -12.30 2.01
N VAL A 112 -18.37 -11.20 2.51
CA VAL A 112 -19.28 -11.24 3.65
C VAL A 112 -20.59 -11.86 3.16
N THR A 113 -20.79 -13.15 3.42
CA THR A 113 -21.98 -13.88 2.98
C THR A 113 -23.14 -13.73 3.96
N HIS A 114 -22.85 -13.52 5.26
CA HIS A 114 -23.85 -13.23 6.29
C HIS A 114 -23.25 -12.30 7.34
N PHE A 115 -23.99 -11.26 7.72
CA PHE A 115 -23.72 -10.55 8.96
C PHE A 115 -24.29 -11.39 10.10
N SER A 116 -23.44 -11.91 10.99
CA SER A 116 -23.92 -12.48 12.25
C SER A 116 -24.60 -11.36 13.03
N GLU A 117 -25.85 -11.54 13.45
CA GLU A 117 -26.51 -10.57 14.33
C GLU A 117 -25.63 -10.32 15.55
N PRO A 118 -25.45 -9.07 15.97
CA PRO A 118 -24.74 -8.78 17.21
C PRO A 118 -25.44 -9.54 18.34
N LYS A 119 -24.68 -10.36 19.07
CA LYS A 119 -25.19 -10.97 20.32
C LYS A 119 -25.62 -9.82 21.22
N LYS A 120 -26.93 -9.64 21.41
CA LYS A 120 -27.53 -8.63 22.30
C LYS A 120 -27.23 -8.99 23.76
N THR A 121 -25.99 -8.78 24.18
CA THR A 121 -25.62 -8.75 25.60
C THR A 121 -24.81 -7.50 25.85
N TYR A 122 -25.49 -6.35 25.78
CA TYR A 122 -24.96 -5.13 26.38
C TYR A 122 -25.21 -5.22 27.89
N PRO A 123 -24.18 -5.21 28.75
CA PRO A 123 -24.39 -5.05 30.17
C PRO A 123 -25.00 -3.66 30.42
N SER A 124 -26.13 -3.61 31.13
CA SER A 124 -26.76 -2.35 31.50
C SER A 124 -25.88 -1.62 32.52
N LYS A 125 -25.15 -0.60 32.07
CA LYS A 125 -24.59 0.41 32.98
C LYS A 125 -24.78 1.80 32.39
N LYS A 126 -25.67 2.57 33.04
CA LYS A 126 -25.70 4.03 32.95
C LYS A 126 -24.29 4.53 33.29
N SER A 127 -23.59 5.10 32.33
CA SER A 127 -22.37 5.86 32.59
C SER A 127 -22.28 7.00 31.59
N ASN A 128 -22.28 8.22 32.13
CA ASN A 128 -22.15 9.47 31.38
C ASN A 128 -20.75 9.55 30.79
N PHE A 129 -20.62 9.48 29.46
CA PHE A 129 -19.38 9.78 28.78
C PHE A 129 -19.44 11.19 28.18
N ARG A 130 -18.54 12.06 28.63
CA ARG A 130 -18.19 13.30 27.92
C ARG A 130 -17.17 12.93 26.84
N LEU A 131 -17.47 13.34 25.62
CA LEU A 131 -16.60 13.17 24.46
C LEU A 131 -15.39 14.11 24.60
N ILE A 132 -14.17 13.57 24.58
CA ILE A 132 -12.97 14.34 24.27
C ILE A 132 -12.58 13.93 22.85
N ALA A 133 -12.71 14.87 21.91
CA ALA A 133 -12.16 14.73 20.58
C ALA A 133 -10.65 15.04 20.65
N VAL A 134 -9.85 14.20 19.99
CA VAL A 134 -8.47 14.51 19.59
C VAL A 134 -8.45 14.47 18.07
#